data_AF-A0A538RP73-F1
#
_entry.id   AF-A0A538RP73-F1
#
_cell.length_a   1.000
_cell.length_b   1.000
_cell.length_c   1.000
_cell.angle_alpha   90.00
_cell.angle_beta   90.00
_cell.angle_gamma   90.00
#
_symmetry.space_group_name_H-M   'P 1'
#
loop_
_entity.id
_entity.type
_entity.pdbx_description
1 polymer ?
#
loop_
_entity_poly.entity_id
_entity_poly.type
_entity_poly.pdbx_seq_one_letter_code
_entity_poly.pdbx_strand_id
1 'polypeptide(L)' 'MTAGWTIGQLAKAVDGNVPTVRYYERLKLLSPSTRRPLRYRVYEEE' A
#
# COMPACT_ATOMS: atom_id res chain seq x y z
N MET A 1 -5.36 -6.45 -15.46
CA MET A 1 -6.33 -5.91 -14.48
C MET A 1 -5.71 -6.05 -13.10
N THR A 2 -4.77 -5.17 -12.73
CA THR A 2 -4.09 -5.27 -11.44
C THR A 2 -5.01 -4.66 -10.38
N ALA A 3 -5.63 -5.52 -9.58
CA ALA A 3 -6.45 -5.13 -8.45
C ALA A 3 -5.53 -4.56 -7.38
N GLY A 4 -5.31 -3.25 -7.40
CA GLY A 4 -4.41 -2.63 -6.45
C GLY A 4 -4.97 -2.74 -5.02
N TRP A 5 -4.07 -2.95 -4.06
CA TRP A 5 -4.38 -3.20 -2.68
C TRP A 5 -4.54 -1.87 -1.92
N THR A 6 -5.55 -1.74 -1.08
CA THR A 6 -5.59 -0.65 -0.09
C THR A 6 -4.60 -0.91 1.04
N ILE A 7 -4.26 0.11 1.83
CA ILE A 7 -3.31 -0.05 2.96
C ILE A 7 -3.75 -1.09 3.99
N GLY A 8 -5.06 -1.25 4.20
CA GLY A 8 -5.61 -2.27 5.10
C GLY A 8 -5.54 -3.66 4.50
N GLN A 9 -5.82 -3.80 3.21
CA GLN A 9 -5.68 -5.09 2.51
C GLN A 9 -4.20 -5.51 2.46
N LEU A 10 -3.29 -4.58 2.17
CA LEU A 10 -1.86 -4.86 2.16
C LEU A 10 -1.38 -5.28 3.55
N ALA A 11 -1.77 -4.56 4.60
CA ALA A 11 -1.43 -4.92 5.98
C ALA A 11 -1.91 -6.34 6.33
N LYS A 12 -3.14 -6.70 5.92
CA LYS A 12 -3.67 -8.05 6.11
C LYS A 12 -2.90 -9.11 5.32
N ALA A 13 -2.44 -8.79 4.11
CA ALA A 13 -1.71 -9.73 3.26
C ALA A 13 -0.32 -10.08 3.81
N VAL A 14 0.36 -9.09 4.42
CA VAL A 14 1.69 -9.28 5.01
C VAL A 14 1.65 -9.69 6.48
N ASP A 15 0.47 -10.06 6.99
CA ASP A 15 0.20 -10.32 8.41
C ASP A 15 0.77 -9.25 9.35
N GLY A 16 0.68 -8.00 8.89
CA GLY A 16 1.28 -6.84 9.51
C GLY A 16 0.23 -5.79 9.88
N ASN A 17 0.71 -4.68 10.42
CA ASN A 17 -0.14 -3.56 10.79
C ASN A 17 0.01 -2.38 9.81
N VAL A 18 -1.03 -1.55 9.70
CA VAL A 18 -1.03 -0.34 8.87
C VAL A 18 0.17 0.59 9.15
N PRO A 19 0.58 0.82 10.43
CA PRO A 19 1.79 1.58 10.72
C PRO A 19 3.07 1.00 10.11
N THR A 20 3.21 -0.33 10.03
CA THR A 20 4.36 -1.01 9.43
C THR A 20 4.41 -0.76 7.93
N VAL A 21 3.27 -0.84 7.25
CA VAL A 21 3.18 -0.50 5.82
C VAL A 21 3.60 0.96 5.59
N ARG A 22 3.14 1.89 6.45
CA ARG A 22 3.56 3.31 6.39
C ARG A 22 5.03 3.51 6.71
N TYR A 23 5.59 2.67 7.58
CA TYR A 23 7.01 2.69 7.91
C TYR A 23 7.84 2.29 6.68
N TYR A 24 7.46 1.22 5.97
CA TYR A 24 8.13 0.82 4.73
C TYR A 24 7.95 1.82 3.58
N GLU A 25 6.80 2.48 3.47
CA GLU A 25 6.63 3.61 2.55
C GLU A 25 7.61 4.75 2.83
N ARG A 26 7.79 5.12 4.11
CA ARG A 26 8.74 6.19 4.49
C ARG A 26 10.17 5.80 4.17
N LEU A 27 10.49 4.51 4.30
CA LEU A 27 11.79 3.95 3.91
C LEU A 27 11.95 3.82 2.39
N LYS A 28 10.94 4.17 1.58
CA LYS A 28 10.92 4.01 0.11
C LYS A 28 11.15 2.56 -0.34
N LEU A 29 10.81 1.59 0.52
CA LEU A 29 10.88 0.15 0.22
C LEU A 29 9.65 -0.34 -0.54
N LEU A 30 8.57 0.44 -0.53
CA LEU A 30 7.35 0.17 -1.29
C LEU A 30 7.25 1.17 -2.44
N SER A 31 6.89 0.67 -3.62
CA SER A 31 6.59 1.51 -4.77
C SER A 31 5.52 2.55 -4.40
N PRO A 32 5.68 3.82 -4.82
CA PRO A 32 4.78 4.88 -4.42
C PRO A 32 3.37 4.56 -4.92
N SER A 33 2.44 4.39 -3.97
CA SER A 33 1.04 4.15 -4.28
C SER A 33 0.52 5.22 -5.23
N THR A 34 -0.02 4.84 -6.39
CA THR A 34 -0.68 5.78 -7.30
C THR A 34 -1.79 6.49 -6.51
N ARG A 35 -1.65 7.81 -6.32
CA ARG A 35 -2.72 8.61 -5.70
C ARG A 35 -3.86 8.72 -6.70
N ARG A 36 -4.88 7.86 -6.58
CA ARG A 36 -6.11 8.03 -7.35
C ARG A 36 -6.87 9.29 -6.89
N PRO A 37 -7.70 9.89 -7.75
CA PRO A 37 -8.49 11.10 -7.46
C PRO A 37 -9.42 10.98 -6.24
N LEU A 38 -9.61 9.78 -5.68
CA LEU A 38 -10.44 9.51 -4.51
C LEU A 38 -9.71 9.60 -3.14
N ARG A 39 -8.52 10.23 -3.05
CA ARG A 39 -7.70 10.37 -1.81
C ARG A 39 -7.16 9.07 -1.19
N TYR A 40 -7.52 7.89 -1.70
CA TYR A 40 -7.00 6.61 -1.23
C TYR A 40 -5.66 6.25 -1.89
N ARG A 41 -4.83 5.52 -1.13
CA ARG A 41 -3.58 4.93 -1.61
C ARG A 41 -3.83 3.51 -2.08
N VAL A 42 -3.34 3.21 -3.27
CA VAL A 42 -3.46 1.91 -3.93
C VAL A 42 -2.04 1.40 -4.18
N TYR A 43 -1.71 0.23 -3.62
CA TYR A 43 -0.44 -0.44 -3.83
C TYR A 43 -0.60 -1.41 -5.00
N GLU A 44 0.27 -1.30 -5.99
CA GLU A 44 0.32 -2.21 -7.11
C GLU A 44 1.24 -3.37 -6.75
N GLU A 45 0.80 -4.58 -7.07
CA GLU A 45 1.63 -5.77 -7.05
C GLU A 45 2.31 -5.81 -8.43
N GLU A 46 3.64 -5.70 -8.45
CA GLU A 46 4.44 -5.82 -9.68
C GLU A 46 4.41 -7.26 -10.21
#